data_AF-A0A8H7F0W1-F1
#
_entry.id   AF-A0A8H7F0W1-F1
#
_cell.length_a   1.000
_cell.length_b   1.000
_cell.length_c   1.000
_cell.angle_alpha   90.00
_cell.angle_beta   90.00
_cell.angle_gamma   90.00
#
_symmetry.space_group_name_H-M   'P 1'
#
loop_
_entity.id
_entity.type
_entity.pdbx_description
1 polymer ?
#
loop_
_entity_poly.entity_id
_entity_poly.type
_entity_poly.pdbx_seq_one_letter_code
_entity_poly.pdbx_strand_id
1 'polypeptide(L)'
;MPPKKQAPGPSNKVKDDKTFGMKNKNKSSKVQKQVAQIQAQQAVAGKSRSVIEKEREKELRAKQKADEEKRKKEEAAMFKPVLGIVEKKNLYEDNREDKATDTMDQWDEEKLRRVVLSKHGNPRTSTDIVCKFFIEAIETQKFGWFWECPNGSNCQYRHALPPGFVLKSQKKALDEAAKANTISLEEFLEVERHKLGTNLTPVTPESFAVWKKTRMDKKEAEQEALRKAKDLHSSAGKSSGMSGRDLFQYNPEWFEDEDEAGSDDDWDLTQYRKQKEDEDMEAEALRIANLSLQGDSQNHAGGWPGIQDQ
;
A
#
# COMPACT_ATOMS: atom_id res chain seq x y z
N MET A 1 20.85 -75.22 31.50
CA MET A 1 20.53 -74.15 30.51
C MET A 1 21.24 -72.87 30.93
N PRO A 2 21.94 -72.18 30.02
CA PRO A 2 22.96 -71.17 30.34
C PRO A 2 22.35 -69.77 30.56
N PRO A 3 22.82 -68.97 31.54
CA PRO A 3 22.50 -67.55 31.58
C PRO A 3 23.35 -66.79 30.56
N LYS A 4 22.66 -66.18 29.60
CA LYS A 4 23.20 -65.46 28.45
C LYS A 4 23.91 -64.17 28.90
N LYS A 5 25.23 -64.11 28.75
CA LYS A 5 26.04 -62.89 28.93
C LYS A 5 25.59 -61.83 27.91
N GLN A 6 25.19 -60.67 28.40
CA GLN A 6 24.89 -59.48 27.59
C GLN A 6 26.20 -58.80 27.21
N ALA A 7 26.34 -58.44 25.93
CA ALA A 7 27.42 -57.63 25.41
C ALA A 7 27.24 -56.15 25.83
N PRO A 8 28.32 -55.39 26.04
CA PRO A 8 28.23 -53.98 26.41
C PRO A 8 27.70 -53.14 25.23
N GLY A 9 26.64 -52.38 25.47
CA GLY A 9 26.09 -51.42 24.50
C GLY A 9 27.04 -50.24 24.24
N PRO A 10 26.84 -49.50 23.13
CA PRO A 10 27.70 -48.38 22.75
C PRO A 10 27.57 -47.25 23.77
N SER A 11 28.69 -46.87 24.41
CA SER A 11 28.69 -45.71 25.29
C SER A 11 28.41 -44.45 24.48
N ASN A 12 27.24 -43.85 24.67
CA ASN A 12 26.99 -42.48 24.25
C ASN A 12 27.98 -41.60 25.00
N LYS A 13 29.05 -41.18 24.31
CA LYS A 13 29.97 -40.16 24.81
C LYS A 13 29.14 -38.89 24.94
N VAL A 14 28.75 -38.57 26.18
CA VAL A 14 28.00 -37.37 26.54
C VAL A 14 28.75 -36.20 25.91
N LYS A 15 28.09 -35.47 25.00
CA LYS A 15 28.67 -34.24 24.43
C LYS A 15 28.92 -33.31 25.61
N ASP A 16 30.19 -33.01 25.89
CA ASP A 16 30.59 -32.20 27.03
C ASP A 16 29.80 -30.88 27.04
N ASP A 17 29.05 -30.66 28.13
CA ASP A 17 28.28 -29.43 28.32
C ASP A 17 29.24 -28.26 28.53
N LYS A 18 29.55 -27.56 27.44
CA LYS A 18 30.38 -26.34 27.44
C LYS A 18 29.78 -25.18 28.25
N THR A 19 28.58 -25.36 28.80
CA THR A 19 27.97 -24.39 29.71
C THR A 19 28.19 -24.77 31.19
N PHE A 20 28.75 -25.95 31.48
CA PHE A 20 29.07 -26.40 32.83
C PHE A 20 30.30 -25.64 33.37
N GLY A 21 30.12 -24.86 34.44
CA GLY A 21 31.18 -24.02 35.03
C GLY A 21 30.90 -22.51 35.02
N MET A 22 29.88 -22.06 34.29
CA MET A 22 29.53 -20.63 34.25
C MET A 22 28.72 -20.24 35.50
N LYS A 23 29.36 -19.51 36.43
CA LYS A 23 28.75 -19.05 37.68
C LYS A 23 27.63 -18.02 37.40
N ASN A 24 26.59 -17.96 38.24
CA ASN A 24 25.43 -17.06 38.12
C ASN A 24 24.54 -17.25 36.87
N LYS A 25 24.45 -18.47 36.34
CA LYS A 25 23.66 -18.86 35.16
C LYS A 25 22.19 -18.41 35.16
N ASN A 26 21.57 -18.32 36.35
CA ASN A 26 20.15 -17.91 36.50
C ASN A 26 19.97 -16.50 37.09
N LYS A 27 21.07 -15.78 37.36
CA LYS A 27 21.03 -14.49 38.07
C LYS A 27 21.49 -13.30 37.22
N SER A 28 22.24 -13.54 36.14
CA SER A 28 22.69 -12.48 35.23
C SER A 28 22.10 -12.66 33.84
N SER A 29 21.38 -11.65 33.35
CA SER A 29 20.79 -11.65 32.00
C SER A 29 21.85 -11.79 30.90
N LYS A 30 23.06 -11.28 31.13
CA LYS A 30 24.20 -11.40 30.20
C LYS A 30 24.69 -12.84 30.10
N VAL A 31 24.76 -13.54 31.24
CA VAL A 31 25.15 -14.95 31.29
C VAL A 31 24.07 -15.85 30.70
N GLN A 32 22.78 -15.55 30.93
CA GLN A 32 21.66 -16.26 30.31
C GLN A 32 21.69 -16.14 28.77
N LYS A 33 21.92 -14.93 28.25
CA LYS A 33 22.08 -14.70 26.80
C LYS A 33 23.25 -15.49 26.22
N GLN A 34 24.38 -15.55 26.94
CA GLN A 34 25.55 -16.31 26.50
C GLN A 34 25.30 -17.83 26.50
N VAL A 35 24.57 -18.36 27.48
CA VAL A 35 24.15 -19.77 27.51
C VAL A 35 23.21 -20.09 26.34
N ALA A 36 22.22 -19.23 26.08
CA ALA A 36 21.28 -19.41 24.96
C ALA A 36 22.02 -19.37 23.60
N GLN A 37 22.99 -18.48 23.45
CA GLN A 37 23.81 -18.40 22.23
C GLN A 37 24.67 -19.65 22.02
N ILE A 38 25.28 -20.19 23.08
CA ILE A 38 26.08 -21.42 23.01
C ILE A 38 25.18 -22.62 22.68
N GLN A 39 23.99 -22.72 23.26
CA GLN A 39 23.01 -23.77 22.96
C GLN A 39 22.49 -23.68 21.51
N ALA A 40 22.22 -22.46 21.01
CA ALA A 40 21.81 -22.24 19.62
C ALA A 40 22.92 -22.63 18.62
N GLN A 41 24.18 -22.29 18.92
CA GLN A 41 25.32 -22.68 18.09
C GLN A 41 25.52 -24.21 18.09
N GLN A 42 25.30 -24.89 19.21
CA GLN A 42 25.36 -26.36 19.29
C GLN A 42 24.19 -27.04 18.56
N ALA A 43 23.00 -26.43 18.52
CA ALA A 43 21.86 -26.98 17.79
C ALA A 43 22.06 -26.96 16.27
N VAL A 44 22.88 -26.03 15.76
CA VAL A 44 23.25 -25.88 14.34
C VAL A 44 24.52 -26.67 13.99
N ALA A 45 25.45 -26.82 14.93
CA ALA A 45 26.67 -27.61 14.76
C ALA A 45 26.37 -29.13 14.76
N GLY A 46 26.01 -29.66 13.60
CA GLY A 46 25.80 -31.09 13.38
C GLY A 46 24.73 -31.46 12.35
N LYS A 47 23.96 -30.49 11.84
CA LYS A 47 23.05 -30.71 10.70
C LYS A 47 23.69 -30.20 9.42
N SER A 48 23.63 -30.98 8.34
CA SER A 48 24.10 -30.52 7.04
C SER A 48 23.25 -29.35 6.56
N ARG A 49 23.88 -28.40 5.85
CA ARG A 49 23.22 -27.19 5.32
C ARG A 49 21.95 -27.51 4.51
N SER A 50 21.96 -28.63 3.79
CA SER A 50 20.83 -29.15 3.03
C SER A 50 19.61 -29.56 3.86
N VAL A 51 19.80 -30.01 5.10
CA VAL A 51 18.69 -30.41 5.98
C VAL A 51 18.05 -29.18 6.63
N ILE A 52 18.87 -28.19 7.03
CA ILE A 52 18.40 -26.93 7.61
C ILE A 52 17.57 -26.13 6.58
N GLU A 53 18.01 -26.11 5.33
CA GLU A 53 17.30 -25.42 4.24
C GLU A 53 15.95 -26.08 3.92
N LYS A 54 15.92 -27.43 3.88
CA LYS A 54 14.69 -28.20 3.67
C LYS A 54 13.69 -28.10 4.82
N GLU A 55 14.14 -27.93 6.06
CA GLU A 55 13.27 -27.68 7.21
C GLU A 55 12.69 -26.26 7.19
N ARG A 56 13.52 -25.24 6.88
CA ARG A 56 13.06 -23.86 6.74
C ARG A 56 12.07 -23.67 5.60
N GLU A 57 12.28 -24.35 4.47
CA GLU A 57 11.36 -24.31 3.34
C GLU A 57 10.00 -24.93 3.69
N LYS A 58 10.01 -26.06 4.42
CA LYS A 58 8.77 -26.68 4.93
C LYS A 58 8.05 -25.78 5.93
N GLU A 59 8.78 -25.09 6.80
CA GLU A 59 8.21 -24.16 7.78
C GLU A 59 7.61 -22.91 7.10
N LEU A 60 8.30 -22.35 6.10
CA LEU A 60 7.78 -21.24 5.29
C LEU A 60 6.52 -21.64 4.52
N ARG A 61 6.49 -22.84 3.92
CA ARG A 61 5.30 -23.35 3.22
C ARG A 61 4.15 -23.67 4.17
N ALA A 62 4.43 -24.16 5.37
CA ALA A 62 3.41 -24.37 6.41
C ALA A 62 2.83 -23.04 6.90
N LYS A 63 3.68 -22.02 7.09
CA LYS A 63 3.26 -20.68 7.49
C LYS A 63 2.42 -19.99 6.40
N GLN A 64 2.84 -20.08 5.14
CA GLN A 64 2.06 -19.55 4.01
C GLN A 64 0.68 -20.20 3.90
N LYS A 65 0.59 -21.52 4.07
CA LYS A 65 -0.70 -22.23 4.08
C LYS A 65 -1.58 -21.82 5.26
N ALA A 66 -1.00 -21.64 6.44
CA ALA A 66 -1.74 -21.18 7.62
C ALA A 66 -2.24 -19.74 7.46
N ASP A 67 -1.43 -18.85 6.88
CA ASP A 67 -1.80 -17.47 6.62
C ASP A 67 -2.86 -17.37 5.50
N GLU A 68 -2.81 -18.24 4.48
CA GLU A 68 -3.84 -18.35 3.45
C GLU A 68 -5.15 -18.93 4.00
N GLU A 69 -5.09 -19.93 4.88
CA GLU A 69 -6.27 -20.46 5.55
C GLU A 69 -6.91 -19.42 6.48
N LYS A 70 -6.11 -18.64 7.20
CA LYS A 70 -6.60 -17.50 7.99
C LYS A 70 -7.25 -16.45 7.10
N ARG A 71 -6.61 -16.07 5.99
CA ARG A 71 -7.19 -15.10 5.04
C ARG A 71 -8.50 -15.61 4.45
N LYS A 72 -8.58 -16.90 4.08
CA LYS A 72 -9.81 -17.52 3.58
C LYS A 72 -10.91 -17.58 4.64
N LYS A 73 -10.56 -17.81 5.91
CA LYS A 73 -11.50 -17.79 7.03
C LYS A 73 -12.01 -16.38 7.34
N GLU A 74 -11.13 -15.38 7.29
CA GLU A 74 -11.47 -13.97 7.43
C GLU A 74 -12.36 -13.50 6.27
N GLU A 75 -12.04 -13.89 5.04
CA GLU A 75 -12.84 -13.61 3.85
C GLU A 75 -14.21 -14.29 3.91
N ALA A 76 -14.28 -15.54 4.36
CA ALA A 76 -15.56 -16.24 4.57
C ALA A 76 -16.39 -15.63 5.72
N ALA A 77 -15.74 -15.03 6.72
CA ALA A 77 -16.44 -14.30 7.79
C ALA A 77 -16.95 -12.93 7.30
N MET A 78 -16.20 -12.26 6.42
CA MET A 78 -16.60 -11.00 5.78
C MET A 78 -17.73 -11.18 4.77
N PHE A 79 -17.78 -12.31 4.05
CA PHE A 79 -18.82 -12.60 3.07
C PHE A 79 -19.99 -13.42 3.66
N LYS A 80 -20.07 -13.54 4.98
CA LYS A 80 -21.24 -14.13 5.64
C LYS A 80 -22.40 -13.15 5.44
N PRO A 81 -23.44 -13.52 4.67
CA PRO A 81 -24.53 -12.60 4.40
C PRO A 81 -25.21 -12.26 5.73
N VAL A 82 -25.41 -10.96 5.96
CA VAL A 82 -26.24 -10.43 7.06
C VAL A 82 -27.71 -10.67 6.68
N LEU A 83 -28.09 -11.94 6.59
CA LEU A 83 -29.48 -12.32 6.71
C LEU A 83 -29.75 -12.36 8.19
N GLY A 84 -30.35 -11.28 8.70
CA GLY A 84 -30.95 -11.26 10.02
C GLY A 84 -32.02 -12.35 10.09
N ILE A 85 -31.63 -13.55 10.50
CA ILE A 85 -32.55 -14.60 10.90
C ILE A 85 -33.06 -14.15 12.27
N VAL A 86 -34.04 -13.26 12.27
CA VAL A 86 -35.04 -13.28 13.34
C VAL A 86 -35.76 -14.60 13.15
N GLU A 87 -35.35 -15.64 13.89
CA GLU A 87 -36.14 -16.86 14.00
C GLU A 87 -37.55 -16.43 14.39
N LYS A 88 -38.49 -16.58 13.45
CA LYS A 88 -39.90 -16.27 13.68
C LYS A 88 -40.31 -17.11 14.87
N LYS A 89 -40.76 -16.46 15.92
CA LYS A 89 -41.20 -17.11 17.14
C LYS A 89 -42.22 -18.20 16.80
N ASN A 90 -41.82 -19.46 17.00
CA ASN A 90 -42.67 -20.61 16.73
C ASN A 90 -43.87 -20.58 17.68
N LEU A 91 -45.07 -20.72 17.12
CA LEU A 91 -46.33 -20.66 17.88
C LEU A 91 -46.49 -21.83 18.87
N TYR A 92 -45.71 -22.91 18.71
CA TYR A 92 -45.81 -24.15 19.48
C TYR A 92 -44.68 -24.37 20.49
N GLU A 93 -43.72 -23.45 20.60
CA GLU A 93 -42.63 -23.52 21.58
C GLU A 93 -42.84 -22.45 22.67
N ASP A 94 -43.28 -22.88 23.86
CA ASP A 94 -43.47 -21.97 24.99
C ASP A 94 -42.13 -21.69 25.69
N ASN A 95 -41.49 -20.60 25.30
CA ASN A 95 -40.19 -20.16 25.82
C ASN A 95 -40.27 -19.50 27.22
N ARG A 96 -41.27 -19.86 28.04
CA ARG A 96 -41.49 -19.27 29.38
C ARG A 96 -40.58 -19.90 30.45
N GLU A 97 -40.23 -21.17 30.33
CA GLU A 97 -39.24 -21.83 31.22
C GLU A 97 -37.81 -21.30 30.98
N ASP A 98 -37.41 -21.09 29.72
CA ASP A 98 -36.11 -20.52 29.36
C ASP A 98 -35.92 -19.10 29.91
N LYS A 99 -36.98 -18.29 29.94
CA LYS A 99 -36.95 -16.94 30.53
C LYS A 99 -36.94 -16.93 32.05
N ALA A 100 -37.42 -17.99 32.69
CA ALA A 100 -37.43 -18.11 34.14
C ALA A 100 -36.06 -18.53 34.69
N THR A 101 -35.27 -19.25 33.89
CA THR A 101 -33.89 -19.60 34.22
C THR A 101 -32.90 -18.50 33.84
N ASP A 102 -33.26 -17.61 32.91
CA ASP A 102 -32.46 -16.47 32.44
C ASP A 102 -32.42 -15.29 33.43
N THR A 103 -31.80 -15.52 34.59
CA THR A 103 -31.64 -14.53 35.68
C THR A 103 -30.45 -13.60 35.37
N MET A 104 -30.54 -12.31 35.72
CA MET A 104 -29.53 -11.27 35.46
C MET A 104 -28.08 -11.67 35.81
N ASP A 105 -27.90 -12.56 36.79
CA ASP A 105 -26.60 -13.03 37.25
C ASP A 105 -25.84 -13.88 36.22
N GLN A 106 -26.51 -14.40 35.19
CA GLN A 106 -25.92 -15.22 34.13
C GLN A 106 -25.74 -14.45 32.81
N TRP A 107 -25.93 -13.12 32.83
CA TRP A 107 -25.87 -12.31 31.62
C TRP A 107 -24.46 -11.78 31.39
N ASP A 108 -23.85 -12.18 30.28
CA ASP A 108 -22.63 -11.56 29.78
C ASP A 108 -22.87 -10.10 29.35
N GLU A 109 -21.82 -9.27 29.37
CA GLU A 109 -21.89 -7.83 29.07
C GLU A 109 -22.52 -7.53 27.70
N GLU A 110 -22.33 -8.42 26.73
CA GLU A 110 -22.91 -8.30 25.39
C GLU A 110 -24.43 -8.53 25.39
N LYS A 111 -24.93 -9.48 26.18
CA LYS A 111 -26.37 -9.73 26.35
C LYS A 111 -27.02 -8.57 27.11
N LEU A 112 -26.32 -8.02 28.10
CA LEU A 112 -26.76 -6.85 28.84
C LEU A 112 -26.89 -5.62 27.93
N ARG A 113 -25.89 -5.37 27.08
CA ARG A 113 -25.94 -4.31 26.05
C ARG A 113 -27.12 -4.48 25.09
N ARG A 114 -27.42 -5.72 24.67
CA ARG A 114 -28.55 -6.03 23.78
C ARG A 114 -29.90 -5.74 24.43
N VAL A 115 -30.08 -6.14 25.70
CA VAL A 115 -31.33 -5.87 26.41
C VAL A 115 -31.50 -4.37 26.68
N VAL A 116 -30.43 -3.65 27.03
CA VAL A 116 -30.43 -2.20 27.19
C VAL A 116 -30.80 -1.50 25.87
N LEU A 117 -30.23 -1.93 24.74
CA LEU A 117 -30.58 -1.43 23.40
C LEU A 117 -32.05 -1.71 23.04
N SER A 118 -32.59 -2.86 23.46
CA SER A 118 -33.98 -3.22 23.18
C SER A 118 -35.01 -2.49 24.07
N LYS A 119 -34.59 -2.08 25.28
CA LYS A 119 -35.44 -1.37 26.26
C LYS A 119 -35.49 0.13 26.01
N HIS A 120 -34.40 0.71 25.51
CA HIS A 120 -34.38 2.10 25.08
C HIS A 120 -34.90 2.15 23.63
N GLY A 121 -36.15 2.59 23.47
CA GLY A 121 -36.80 2.71 22.17
C GLY A 121 -35.91 3.38 21.13
N ASN A 122 -36.03 2.92 19.88
CA ASN A 122 -35.17 3.25 18.74
C ASN A 122 -34.59 4.68 18.82
N PRO A 123 -33.33 4.86 19.24
CA PRO A 123 -32.74 6.18 19.34
C PRO A 123 -32.84 6.84 17.96
N ARG A 124 -33.21 8.13 17.94
CA ARG A 124 -33.26 8.93 16.70
C ARG A 124 -32.02 8.60 15.88
N THR A 125 -32.20 8.33 14.58
CA THR A 125 -31.17 7.83 13.65
C THR A 125 -30.00 8.82 13.53
N SER A 126 -29.14 8.90 14.54
CA SER A 126 -27.88 9.62 14.45
C SER A 126 -27.03 8.83 13.48
N THR A 127 -26.67 9.45 12.36
CA THR A 127 -25.82 8.82 11.37
C THR A 127 -24.40 8.75 11.92
N ASP A 128 -23.67 7.65 11.65
CA ASP A 128 -22.24 7.52 12.01
C ASP A 128 -21.32 8.46 11.22
N ILE A 129 -21.90 9.26 10.33
CA ILE A 129 -21.22 10.29 9.57
C ILE A 129 -20.91 11.47 10.50
N VAL A 130 -19.67 11.95 10.45
CA VAL A 130 -19.20 13.09 11.24
C VAL A 130 -19.81 14.40 10.71
N CYS A 131 -20.22 15.29 11.61
CA CYS A 131 -20.77 16.58 11.23
C CYS A 131 -19.74 17.44 10.47
N LYS A 132 -20.12 18.02 9.33
CA LYS A 132 -19.24 18.88 8.53
C LYS A 132 -18.74 20.10 9.31
N PHE A 133 -19.62 20.74 10.07
CA PHE A 133 -19.27 21.90 10.92
C PHE A 133 -18.31 21.52 12.05
N PHE A 134 -18.33 20.26 12.49
CA PHE A 134 -17.39 19.77 13.50
C PHE A 134 -16.00 19.58 12.91
N ILE A 135 -15.89 19.04 11.69
CA ILE A 135 -14.61 18.94 10.98
C ILE A 135 -14.02 20.34 10.75
N GLU A 136 -14.84 21.30 10.32
CA GLU A 136 -14.42 22.69 10.12
C GLU A 136 -14.00 23.39 11.42
N ALA A 137 -14.71 23.16 12.53
CA ALA A 137 -14.34 23.70 13.84
C ALA A 137 -13.01 23.14 14.35
N ILE A 138 -12.70 21.88 14.05
CA ILE A 138 -11.44 21.23 14.44
C ILE A 138 -10.29 21.69 13.54
N GLU A 139 -10.54 21.83 12.24
CA GLU A 139 -9.58 22.41 11.30
C GLU A 139 -9.24 23.86 11.65
N THR A 140 -10.23 24.63 12.13
CA THR A 140 -10.03 26.01 12.60
C THR A 140 -9.60 26.12 14.06
N GLN A 141 -9.39 25.00 14.77
CA GLN A 141 -9.03 24.95 16.20
C GLN A 141 -10.01 25.69 17.14
N LYS A 142 -11.25 25.92 16.72
CA LYS A 142 -12.31 26.60 17.49
C LYS A 142 -13.22 25.62 18.24
N PHE A 143 -12.82 24.36 18.35
CA PHE A 143 -13.54 23.34 19.11
C PHE A 143 -13.15 23.42 20.59
N GLY A 144 -14.13 23.35 21.49
CA GLY A 144 -13.88 23.49 22.92
C GLY A 144 -15.15 23.35 23.76
N TRP A 145 -15.01 23.59 25.07
CA TRP A 145 -16.08 23.41 26.06
C TRP A 145 -17.38 24.20 25.75
N PHE A 146 -17.28 25.27 24.98
CA PHE A 146 -18.42 26.11 24.58
C PHE A 146 -18.78 25.99 23.09
N TRP A 147 -18.24 25.00 22.38
CA TRP A 147 -18.56 24.82 20.96
C TRP A 147 -19.89 24.07 20.80
N GLU A 148 -20.89 24.76 20.29
CA GLU A 148 -22.17 24.19 19.88
C GLU A 148 -22.22 24.10 18.36
N CYS A 149 -22.80 23.01 17.84
CA CYS A 149 -22.96 22.85 16.41
C CYS A 149 -23.94 23.92 15.87
N PRO A 150 -23.60 24.64 14.79
CA PRO A 150 -24.54 25.56 14.13
C PRO A 150 -25.83 24.89 13.64
N ASN A 151 -25.83 23.56 13.50
CA ASN A 151 -27.01 22.74 13.16
C ASN A 151 -27.91 22.45 14.40
N GLY A 152 -27.60 23.04 15.55
CA GLY A 152 -28.33 22.90 16.80
C GLY A 152 -28.06 21.62 17.60
N SER A 153 -28.74 21.50 18.73
CA SER A 153 -28.67 20.35 19.66
C SER A 153 -29.26 19.04 19.08
N ASN A 154 -29.99 19.12 17.97
CA ASN A 154 -30.58 17.98 17.25
C ASN A 154 -29.81 17.65 15.95
N CYS A 155 -28.51 17.95 15.88
CA CYS A 155 -27.70 17.54 14.74
C CYS A 155 -27.75 16.00 14.57
N GLN A 156 -28.13 15.55 13.38
CA GLN A 156 -28.21 14.13 13.04
C GLN A 156 -26.82 13.46 12.96
N TYR A 157 -25.76 14.25 12.79
CA TYR A 157 -24.39 13.79 12.57
C TYR A 157 -23.58 13.76 13.86
N ARG A 158 -22.60 12.84 13.97
CA ARG A 158 -21.77 12.72 15.17
C ARG A 158 -20.82 13.92 15.33
N HIS A 159 -20.74 14.43 16.56
CA HIS A 159 -19.77 15.45 17.00
C HIS A 159 -18.54 14.81 17.67
N ALA A 160 -18.02 13.72 17.07
CA ALA A 160 -16.80 13.07 17.51
C ALA A 160 -16.08 12.46 16.30
N LEU A 161 -14.75 12.58 16.26
CA LEU A 161 -13.95 11.92 15.24
C LEU A 161 -13.97 10.40 15.47
N PRO A 162 -14.15 9.59 14.41
CA PRO A 162 -13.93 8.16 14.49
C PRO A 162 -12.50 7.85 14.95
N PRO A 163 -12.30 6.75 15.70
CA PRO A 163 -10.97 6.34 16.12
C PRO A 163 -10.08 6.13 14.89
N GLY A 164 -8.94 6.83 14.84
CA GLY A 164 -7.99 6.77 13.72
C GLY A 164 -8.17 7.83 12.61
N PHE A 165 -9.12 8.76 12.73
CA PHE A 165 -9.24 9.87 11.77
C PHE A 165 -8.12 10.90 11.98
N VAL A 166 -7.17 10.95 11.04
CA VAL A 166 -6.10 11.96 11.02
C VAL A 166 -6.55 13.16 10.18
N LEU A 167 -6.46 14.35 10.76
CA LEU A 167 -6.84 15.61 10.11
C LEU A 167 -6.00 15.86 8.84
N LYS A 168 -6.55 16.56 7.84
CA LYS A 168 -5.85 16.86 6.57
C LYS A 168 -4.54 17.62 6.81
N SER A 169 -4.54 18.57 7.73
CA SER A 169 -3.34 19.33 8.14
C SER A 169 -2.28 18.43 8.77
N GLN A 170 -2.70 17.48 9.62
CA GLN A 170 -1.79 16.52 10.25
C GLN A 170 -1.23 15.52 9.24
N LYS A 171 -2.03 15.02 8.29
CA LYS A 171 -1.53 14.15 7.20
C LYS A 171 -0.47 14.87 6.36
N LYS A 172 -0.75 16.11 5.95
CA LYS A 172 0.22 16.92 5.19
C LYS A 172 1.52 17.13 5.97
N ALA A 173 1.44 17.43 7.27
CA ALA A 173 2.64 17.57 8.11
C ALA A 173 3.41 16.24 8.27
N LEU A 174 2.73 15.11 8.42
CA LEU A 174 3.37 13.78 8.47
C LEU A 174 4.02 13.41 7.14
N ASP A 175 3.38 13.72 6.01
CA ASP A 175 3.93 13.46 4.67
C ASP A 175 5.13 14.38 4.38
N GLU A 176 5.08 15.64 4.79
CA GLU A 176 6.21 16.57 4.69
C GLU A 176 7.36 16.16 5.60
N ALA A 177 7.09 15.69 6.82
CA ALA A 177 8.09 15.12 7.70
C ALA A 177 8.68 13.83 7.10
N ALA A 178 7.87 12.96 6.49
CA ALA A 178 8.35 11.75 5.83
C ALA A 178 9.28 12.10 4.64
N LYS A 179 8.93 13.12 3.86
CA LYS A 179 9.78 13.65 2.77
C LYS A 179 11.04 14.36 3.29
N ALA A 180 10.99 14.99 4.46
CA ALA A 180 12.19 15.54 5.09
C ALA A 180 13.11 14.43 5.66
N ASN A 181 12.52 13.32 6.09
CA ASN A 181 13.24 12.15 6.59
C ASN A 181 13.75 11.22 5.48
N THR A 182 13.35 11.41 4.22
CA THR A 182 14.08 10.79 3.11
C THR A 182 15.43 11.46 3.02
N ILE A 183 16.44 10.75 3.51
CA ILE A 183 17.87 11.08 3.50
C ILE A 183 18.20 11.81 2.20
N SER A 184 18.79 13.00 2.32
CA SER A 184 19.16 13.76 1.14
C SER A 184 20.14 12.96 0.30
N LEU A 185 20.16 13.19 -1.01
CA LEU A 185 21.02 12.44 -1.93
C LEU A 185 22.50 12.50 -1.48
N GLU A 186 22.91 13.61 -0.90
CA GLU A 186 24.24 13.87 -0.38
C GLU A 186 24.58 12.99 0.83
N GLU A 187 23.68 12.90 1.82
CA GLU A 187 23.89 12.05 3.01
C GLU A 187 23.92 10.56 2.62
N PHE A 188 23.12 10.15 1.64
CA PHE A 188 23.19 8.81 1.07
C PHE A 188 24.55 8.56 0.39
N LEU A 189 25.02 9.50 -0.44
CA LEU A 189 26.30 9.39 -1.13
C LEU A 189 27.49 9.39 -0.17
N GLU A 190 27.44 10.14 0.93
CA GLU A 190 28.48 10.15 1.97
C GLU A 190 28.55 8.82 2.72
N VAL A 191 27.40 8.24 3.06
CA VAL A 191 27.31 6.90 3.67
C VAL A 191 27.83 5.82 2.71
N GLU A 192 27.49 5.89 1.42
CA GLU A 192 27.99 4.95 0.42
C GLU A 192 29.49 5.11 0.16
N ARG A 193 30.00 6.34 0.11
CA ARG A 193 31.44 6.60 -0.04
C ARG A 193 32.25 6.06 1.14
N HIS A 194 31.74 6.17 2.37
CA HIS A 194 32.40 5.59 3.53
C HIS A 194 32.32 4.05 3.57
N LYS A 195 31.30 3.46 2.93
CA LYS A 195 31.18 2.01 2.77
C LYS A 195 32.13 1.45 1.69
N LEU A 196 32.51 2.27 0.70
CA LEU A 196 33.52 1.90 -0.30
C LEU A 196 34.91 1.93 0.34
N GLY A 197 35.55 0.76 0.44
CA GLY A 197 36.91 0.62 0.97
C GLY A 197 37.99 1.11 0.02
N THR A 198 39.26 0.92 0.38
CA THR A 198 40.44 1.43 -0.34
C THR A 198 40.78 0.69 -1.65
N ASN A 199 40.11 -0.43 -1.96
CA ASN A 199 40.35 -1.22 -3.18
C ASN A 199 39.42 -0.74 -4.32
N LEU A 200 39.68 0.47 -4.84
CA LEU A 200 38.93 1.07 -5.93
C LEU A 200 39.59 0.77 -7.28
N THR A 201 38.80 0.33 -8.26
CA THR A 201 39.26 0.18 -9.64
C THR A 201 39.37 1.57 -10.27
N PRO A 202 40.54 1.98 -10.80
CA PRO A 202 40.66 3.26 -11.49
C PRO A 202 39.76 3.27 -12.72
N VAL A 203 39.09 4.39 -12.95
CA VAL A 203 38.20 4.56 -14.11
C VAL A 203 39.07 4.84 -15.34
N THR A 204 39.50 3.78 -16.01
CA THR A 204 40.15 3.84 -17.32
C THR A 204 39.11 3.63 -18.43
N PRO A 205 39.40 4.02 -19.69
CA PRO A 205 38.46 3.80 -20.80
C PRO A 205 38.07 2.33 -20.97
N GLU A 206 39.00 1.42 -20.72
CA GLU A 206 38.79 -0.03 -20.81
C GLU A 206 37.88 -0.54 -19.68
N SER A 207 38.12 -0.12 -18.44
CA SER A 207 37.25 -0.51 -17.31
C SER A 207 35.85 0.10 -17.43
N PHE A 208 35.73 1.31 -17.99
CA PHE A 208 34.45 1.95 -18.26
C PHE A 208 33.67 1.25 -19.37
N ALA A 209 34.34 0.77 -20.43
CA ALA A 209 33.69 0.00 -21.48
C ALA A 209 33.13 -1.33 -20.94
N VAL A 210 33.87 -2.01 -20.07
CA VAL A 210 33.39 -3.23 -19.39
C VAL A 210 32.19 -2.91 -18.49
N TRP A 211 32.26 -1.85 -17.69
CA TRP A 211 31.17 -1.39 -16.82
C TRP A 211 29.91 -0.99 -17.60
N LYS A 212 30.08 -0.29 -18.72
CA LYS A 212 28.98 0.16 -19.57
C LYS A 212 28.25 -1.04 -20.18
N LYS A 213 29.00 -2.04 -20.67
CA LYS A 213 28.41 -3.31 -21.14
C LYS A 213 27.65 -4.01 -20.01
N THR A 214 28.25 -4.20 -18.83
CA THR A 214 27.56 -4.84 -17.69
C THR A 214 26.31 -4.08 -17.22
N ARG A 215 26.31 -2.74 -17.30
CA ARG A 215 25.13 -1.91 -16.99
C ARG A 215 24.04 -2.02 -18.06
N MET A 216 24.41 -2.04 -19.33
CA MET A 216 23.46 -2.24 -20.43
C MET A 216 22.87 -3.64 -20.39
N ASP A 217 23.69 -4.67 -20.23
CA ASP A 217 23.25 -6.06 -20.08
C ASP A 217 22.33 -6.24 -18.87
N LYS A 218 22.64 -5.59 -17.74
CA LYS A 218 21.77 -5.60 -16.55
C LYS A 218 20.42 -4.91 -16.82
N LYS A 219 20.43 -3.76 -17.50
CA LYS A 219 19.21 -3.02 -17.83
C LYS A 219 18.34 -3.81 -18.81
N GLU A 220 18.95 -4.41 -19.83
CA GLU A 220 18.26 -5.26 -20.80
C GLU A 220 17.71 -6.53 -20.13
N ALA A 221 18.47 -7.16 -19.23
CA ALA A 221 17.98 -8.30 -18.45
C ALA A 221 16.80 -7.94 -17.53
N GLU A 222 16.80 -6.76 -16.91
CA GLU A 222 15.67 -6.26 -16.11
C GLU A 222 14.45 -5.96 -16.99
N GLN A 223 14.64 -5.36 -18.17
CA GLN A 223 13.56 -5.10 -19.12
C GLN A 223 13.00 -6.39 -19.73
N GLU A 224 13.85 -7.35 -20.06
CA GLU A 224 13.45 -8.66 -20.57
C GLU A 224 12.75 -9.48 -19.48
N ALA A 225 13.20 -9.40 -18.22
CA ALA A 225 12.51 -10.02 -17.09
C ALA A 225 11.13 -9.39 -16.85
N LEU A 226 11.02 -8.06 -16.97
CA LEU A 226 9.73 -7.37 -16.92
C LEU A 226 8.84 -7.74 -18.10
N ARG A 227 9.37 -7.82 -19.33
CA ARG A 227 8.63 -8.30 -20.50
C ARG A 227 8.15 -9.74 -20.30
N LYS A 228 9.03 -10.67 -19.90
CA LYS A 228 8.65 -12.06 -19.60
C LYS A 228 7.63 -12.15 -18.47
N ALA A 229 7.74 -11.33 -17.42
CA ALA A 229 6.74 -11.28 -16.35
C ALA A 229 5.39 -10.77 -16.87
N LYS A 230 5.39 -9.77 -17.76
CA LYS A 230 4.20 -9.30 -18.47
C LYS A 230 3.65 -10.38 -19.41
N ASP A 231 4.50 -11.12 -20.12
CA ASP A 231 4.10 -12.22 -21.00
C ASP A 231 3.44 -13.37 -20.21
N LEU A 232 3.97 -13.70 -19.04
CA LEU A 232 3.38 -14.68 -18.13
C LEU A 232 2.05 -14.18 -17.54
N HIS A 233 1.97 -12.89 -17.19
CA HIS A 233 0.73 -12.29 -16.69
C HIS A 233 -0.37 -12.22 -17.76
N SER A 234 0.04 -11.95 -19.00
CA SER A 234 -0.84 -11.86 -20.16
C SER A 234 -1.31 -13.24 -20.65
N SER A 235 -0.39 -14.21 -20.78
CA SER A 235 -0.72 -15.61 -21.13
C SER A 235 -1.55 -16.32 -20.07
N ALA A 236 -1.45 -15.91 -18.79
CA ALA A 236 -2.34 -16.39 -17.72
C ALA A 236 -3.74 -15.75 -17.74
N GLY A 237 -4.10 -14.98 -18.79
CA GLY A 237 -5.41 -14.33 -18.95
C GLY A 237 -5.65 -13.19 -17.96
N LYS A 238 -4.60 -12.66 -17.35
CA LYS A 238 -4.67 -11.66 -16.27
C LYS A 238 -4.36 -10.26 -16.78
N SER A 239 -4.87 -9.86 -17.93
CA SER A 239 -4.68 -8.50 -18.48
C SER A 239 -5.32 -7.38 -17.63
N SER A 240 -6.18 -7.73 -16.67
CA SER A 240 -6.83 -6.81 -15.72
C SER A 240 -5.82 -6.20 -14.74
N GLY A 241 -5.16 -5.13 -15.16
CA GLY A 241 -4.13 -4.42 -14.38
C GLY A 241 -3.09 -3.68 -15.21
N MET A 242 -3.02 -3.95 -16.52
CA MET A 242 -2.19 -3.20 -17.45
C MET A 242 -2.93 -1.93 -17.91
N SER A 243 -2.22 -0.80 -17.98
CA SER A 243 -2.76 0.43 -18.59
C SER A 243 -3.06 0.17 -20.07
N GLY A 244 -4.10 0.80 -20.64
CA GLY A 244 -4.42 0.65 -22.06
C GLY A 244 -3.23 0.96 -22.98
N ARG A 245 -2.36 1.90 -22.60
CA ARG A 245 -1.10 2.19 -23.30
C ARG A 245 -0.10 1.03 -23.21
N ASP A 246 -0.02 0.37 -22.07
CA ASP A 246 0.85 -0.78 -21.85
C ASP A 246 0.38 -1.99 -22.67
N LEU A 247 -0.94 -2.12 -22.85
CA LEU A 247 -1.55 -3.16 -23.68
C LEU A 247 -1.26 -2.95 -25.17
N PHE A 248 -1.40 -1.71 -25.66
CA PHE A 248 -1.07 -1.32 -27.05
C PHE A 248 0.41 -1.47 -27.41
N GLN A 249 1.32 -1.15 -26.47
CA GLN A 249 2.76 -1.31 -26.68
C GLN A 249 3.23 -2.76 -26.59
N TYR A 250 2.47 -3.62 -25.91
CA TYR A 250 2.79 -5.01 -25.68
C TYR A 250 2.43 -5.88 -26.90
N ASN A 251 1.24 -5.70 -27.48
CA ASN A 251 0.88 -6.30 -28.75
C ASN A 251 -0.12 -5.42 -29.54
N PRO A 252 0.36 -4.63 -30.52
CA PRO A 252 -0.49 -3.79 -31.37
C PRO A 252 -1.52 -4.60 -32.17
N GLU A 253 -1.19 -5.83 -32.58
CA GLU A 253 -2.07 -6.70 -33.37
C GLU A 253 -3.31 -7.19 -32.59
N TRP A 254 -3.32 -7.06 -31.25
CA TRP A 254 -4.54 -7.34 -30.47
C TRP A 254 -5.62 -6.26 -30.61
N PHE A 255 -5.28 -5.14 -31.24
CA PHE A 255 -6.17 -4.00 -31.48
C PHE A 255 -6.37 -3.72 -32.97
N GLU A 256 -5.77 -4.53 -33.84
CA GLU A 256 -6.11 -4.56 -35.26
C GLU A 256 -7.31 -5.50 -35.38
N ASP A 257 -8.52 -4.93 -35.28
CA ASP A 257 -9.75 -5.68 -35.49
C ASP A 257 -9.76 -6.21 -36.94
N GLU A 258 -9.84 -7.53 -37.09
CA GLU A 258 -10.02 -8.21 -38.37
C GLU A 258 -11.35 -7.73 -38.98
N ASP A 259 -11.26 -6.88 -40.00
CA ASP A 259 -12.28 -6.43 -40.95
C ASP A 259 -13.66 -7.15 -40.89
N GLU A 260 -14.53 -6.79 -39.95
CA GLU A 260 -15.97 -7.02 -40.07
C GLU A 260 -16.62 -5.73 -40.59
N ALA A 261 -16.86 -5.73 -41.89
CA ALA A 261 -17.45 -4.66 -42.68
C ALA A 261 -18.70 -4.01 -42.03
N GLY A 262 -18.68 -2.68 -41.88
CA GLY A 262 -19.92 -1.90 -41.86
C GLY A 262 -20.10 -0.78 -40.83
N SER A 263 -19.09 0.03 -40.52
CA SER A 263 -19.33 1.32 -39.86
C SER A 263 -18.51 2.44 -40.49
N ASP A 264 -19.17 3.22 -41.33
CA ASP A 264 -18.70 4.42 -42.05
C ASP A 264 -18.48 5.63 -41.09
N ASP A 265 -18.04 5.37 -39.85
CA ASP A 265 -17.99 6.36 -38.76
C ASP A 265 -16.71 6.24 -37.91
N ASP A 266 -15.57 5.99 -38.56
CA ASP A 266 -14.26 6.28 -37.94
C ASP A 266 -14.06 7.80 -37.98
N TRP A 267 -14.38 8.47 -36.86
CA TRP A 267 -14.13 9.91 -36.71
C TRP A 267 -12.62 10.15 -36.77
N ASP A 268 -12.13 10.56 -37.94
CA ASP A 268 -10.72 10.88 -38.15
C ASP A 268 -10.33 12.15 -37.38
N LEU A 269 -9.95 11.94 -36.12
CA LEU A 269 -9.45 12.96 -35.20
C LEU A 269 -8.24 13.72 -35.76
N THR A 270 -7.50 13.14 -36.72
CA THR A 270 -6.36 13.82 -37.36
C THR A 270 -6.82 14.87 -38.36
N GLN A 271 -7.85 14.57 -39.15
CA GLN A 271 -8.48 15.54 -40.05
C GLN A 271 -9.15 16.65 -39.26
N TYR A 272 -9.87 16.30 -38.20
CA TYR A 272 -10.50 17.29 -37.33
C TYR A 272 -9.47 18.21 -36.65
N ARG A 273 -8.37 17.66 -36.13
CA ARG A 273 -7.30 18.47 -35.52
C ARG A 273 -6.66 19.40 -36.55
N LYS A 274 -6.40 18.92 -37.76
CA LYS A 274 -5.81 19.71 -38.83
C LYS A 274 -6.73 20.84 -39.31
N GLN A 275 -8.02 20.55 -39.51
CA GLN A 275 -9.03 21.56 -39.86
C GLN A 275 -9.09 22.65 -38.79
N LYS A 276 -9.06 22.28 -37.51
CA LYS A 276 -9.08 23.24 -36.40
C LYS A 276 -7.80 24.09 -36.35
N GLU A 277 -6.63 23.49 -36.58
CA GLU A 277 -5.36 24.21 -36.65
C GLU A 277 -5.31 25.19 -37.84
N ASP A 278 -5.85 24.80 -38.99
CA ASP A 278 -5.94 25.63 -40.19
C ASP A 278 -6.93 26.79 -39.97
N GLU A 279 -8.11 26.54 -39.39
CA GLU A 279 -9.08 27.57 -39.00
C GLU A 279 -8.50 28.59 -38.00
N ASP A 280 -7.75 28.11 -37.00
CA ASP A 280 -7.08 28.99 -36.02
C ASP A 280 -5.96 29.81 -36.68
N MET A 281 -5.22 29.24 -37.64
CA MET A 281 -4.20 29.97 -38.42
C MET A 281 -4.84 31.04 -39.31
N GLU A 282 -5.95 30.73 -39.98
CA GLU A 282 -6.68 31.68 -40.81
C GLU A 282 -7.26 32.82 -39.97
N ALA A 283 -7.82 32.50 -38.81
CA ALA A 283 -8.33 33.51 -37.87
C ALA A 283 -7.22 34.44 -37.37
N GLU A 284 -6.04 33.90 -37.03
CA GLU A 284 -4.90 34.72 -36.62
C GLU A 284 -4.32 35.51 -37.80
N ALA A 285 -4.28 34.95 -39.01
CA ALA A 285 -3.86 35.67 -40.21
C ALA A 285 -4.80 36.84 -40.54
N LEU A 286 -6.12 36.65 -40.41
CA LEU A 286 -7.12 37.71 -40.55
C LEU A 286 -6.96 38.76 -39.45
N ARG A 287 -6.70 38.34 -38.21
CA ARG A 287 -6.42 39.26 -37.09
C ARG A 287 -5.17 40.10 -37.37
N ILE A 288 -4.09 39.48 -37.85
CA ILE A 288 -2.84 40.15 -38.22
C ILE A 288 -3.06 41.10 -39.41
N ALA A 289 -3.78 40.67 -40.45
CA ALA A 289 -4.10 41.50 -41.61
C ALA A 289 -4.94 42.73 -41.21
N ASN A 290 -5.92 42.55 -40.31
CA ASN A 290 -6.76 43.63 -39.82
C ASN A 290 -5.97 44.61 -38.92
N LEU A 291 -5.06 44.09 -38.09
CA LEU A 291 -4.10 44.92 -37.32
C LEU A 291 -3.12 45.69 -38.23
N SER A 292 -2.67 45.07 -39.34
CA SER A 292 -1.79 45.71 -40.32
C SER A 292 -2.50 46.87 -41.03
N LEU A 293 -3.77 46.72 -41.40
CA LEU A 293 -4.58 47.79 -41.99
C LEU A 293 -4.88 48.94 -41.01
N GLN A 294 -4.97 48.65 -39.70
CA GLN A 294 -5.15 49.67 -38.68
C GLN A 294 -3.86 50.48 -38.42
N GLY A 295 -2.68 49.85 -38.56
CA GLY A 295 -1.37 50.46 -38.33
C GLY A 295 -0.94 51.50 -39.37
N ASP A 296 -1.35 51.34 -40.63
CA ASP A 296 -1.07 52.31 -41.70
C ASP A 296 -1.97 53.56 -41.64
N SER A 297 -3.09 53.50 -40.90
CA SER A 297 -3.99 54.66 -40.75
C SER A 297 -3.54 55.69 -39.70
N GLN A 298 -2.58 55.35 -38.83
CA GLN A 298 -2.14 56.21 -37.72
C GLN A 298 -0.77 56.88 -37.92
N ASN A 299 -0.03 56.58 -39.00
CA ASN A 299 1.29 57.20 -39.25
C ASN A 299 1.28 58.41 -40.21
N HIS A 300 0.11 58.98 -40.53
CA HIS A 300 0.01 60.14 -41.44
C HIS A 300 -0.56 61.43 -40.78
N ALA A 301 -0.39 61.62 -39.46
CA ALA A 301 -0.78 62.86 -38.80
C ALA A 301 0.12 63.18 -37.60
N GLY A 302 1.24 63.87 -37.85
CA GLY A 302 2.16 64.30 -36.79
C GLY A 302 3.28 65.22 -37.26
N GLY A 303 2.98 66.21 -38.10
CA GLY A 303 3.92 67.27 -38.45
C GLY A 303 4.24 68.15 -37.24
N TRP A 304 5.50 68.14 -36.80
CA TRP A 304 6.04 69.08 -35.83
C TRP A 304 6.35 70.43 -36.52
N PRO A 305 5.86 71.58 -36.03
CA PRO A 305 6.15 72.88 -36.64
C PRO A 305 7.59 73.30 -36.31
N GLY A 306 8.40 73.48 -37.36
CA GLY A 306 9.78 73.94 -37.28
C GLY A 306 9.88 75.38 -36.78
N ILE A 307 10.70 75.56 -35.77
CA ILE A 307 11.20 76.84 -35.25
C ILE A 307 12.11 77.47 -36.31
N GLN A 308 11.76 78.68 -36.76
CA GLN A 308 12.63 79.57 -37.51
C GLN A 308 13.53 80.30 -36.51
N ASP A 309 14.83 80.09 -36.61
CA ASP A 309 15.83 81.04 -36.11
C ASP A 309 16.85 81.34 -37.23
N GLN A 310 17.30 82.60 -37.19
CA GLN A 310 17.98 83.40 -38.21
C GLN A 310 19.34 82.88 -38.68
#